data_AF-X1B685-F1
#
_entry.id   AF-X1B685-F1
#
_cell.length_a   1.000
_cell.length_b   1.000
_cell.length_c   1.000
_cell.angle_alpha   90.00
_cell.angle_beta   90.00
_cell.angle_gamma   90.00
#
_symmetry.space_group_name_H-M   'P 1'
#
loop_
_entity.id
_entity.type
_entity.pdbx_description
1 polymer ?
#
loop_
_entity_poly.entity_id
_entity_poly.type
_entity_poly.pdbx_seq_one_letter_code
_entity_poly.pdbx_strand_id
1 'polypeptide(L)'
;FTHTITFGGFNLINLSRIYEELEKPIIAVNDREVDIEAVVKALKKIFPKSYRTKIQYIVNAGNLYSTDILTAGGSSNIYFHSKGIDIDEIDLLLQQVSIDSKFPECVRLAHLIGTLF
;
A
#
# COMPACT_ATOMS: atom_id res chain seq x y z
N PHE A 1 7.82 -4.15 0.13
CA PHE A 1 6.36 -4.14 0.35
C PHE A 1 6.01 -3.36 1.61
N THR A 2 4.84 -2.71 1.64
CA THR A 2 4.22 -2.16 2.85
C THR A 2 2.73 -2.55 2.92
N HIS A 3 2.16 -2.60 4.13
CA HIS A 3 0.73 -2.95 4.33
C HIS A 3 -0.25 -1.85 3.89
N THR A 4 0.23 -0.65 3.59
CA THR A 4 -0.53 0.50 3.09
C THR A 4 0.45 1.66 2.88
N ILE A 5 -0.03 2.79 2.37
CA ILE A 5 0.67 4.07 2.35
C ILE A 5 0.51 4.86 3.68
N THR A 6 -0.28 4.38 4.63
CA THR A 6 -0.58 5.05 5.92
C THR A 6 -0.21 4.19 7.14
N PHE A 7 0.59 4.72 8.06
CA PHE A 7 0.93 4.06 9.33
C PHE A 7 0.33 4.83 10.51
N GLY A 8 -0.09 4.13 11.57
CA GLY A 8 -0.69 4.76 12.75
C GLY A 8 -1.88 5.68 12.42
N GLY A 9 -2.69 5.31 11.43
CA GLY A 9 -3.84 6.08 10.94
C GLY A 9 -3.49 7.14 9.89
N PHE A 10 -2.66 8.13 10.22
CA PHE A 10 -2.42 9.30 9.35
C PHE A 10 -0.95 9.65 9.11
N ASN A 11 -0.01 8.75 9.42
CA ASN A 11 1.38 8.93 9.03
C ASN A 11 1.59 8.39 7.61
N LEU A 12 1.45 9.28 6.62
CA LEU A 12 1.62 8.90 5.22
C LEU A 12 3.09 8.82 4.84
N ILE A 13 3.45 7.74 4.17
CA ILE A 13 4.75 7.60 3.51
C ILE A 13 4.70 8.17 2.10
N ASN A 14 5.83 8.69 1.62
CA ASN A 14 5.98 9.14 0.23
C ASN A 14 6.70 8.04 -0.56
N LEU A 15 5.96 7.27 -1.35
CA LEU A 15 6.53 6.16 -2.13
C LEU A 15 7.59 6.62 -3.13
N SER A 16 7.40 7.79 -3.74
CA SER A 16 8.38 8.35 -4.69
C SER A 16 9.70 8.64 -3.99
N ARG A 17 9.66 9.28 -2.81
CA ARG A 17 10.86 9.54 -2.01
C ARG A 17 11.55 8.25 -1.56
N ILE A 18 10.80 7.24 -1.14
CA ILE A 18 11.38 5.96 -0.71
C ILE A 18 12.07 5.27 -1.89
N TYR A 19 11.45 5.28 -3.07
CA TYR A 19 12.06 4.74 -4.28
C TYR A 19 13.33 5.50 -4.66
N GLU A 20 13.32 6.83 -4.62
CA GLU A 20 14.49 7.68 -4.90
C GLU A 20 15.65 7.42 -3.93
N GLU A 21 15.37 7.21 -2.64
CA GLU A 21 16.40 6.98 -1.63
C GLU A 21 16.97 5.56 -1.65
N LEU A 22 16.14 4.55 -1.96
CA LEU A 22 16.53 3.14 -1.89
C LEU A 22 16.90 2.53 -3.25
N GLU A 23 16.50 3.17 -4.35
CA GLU A 23 16.61 2.68 -5.74
C GLU A 23 16.06 1.25 -5.92
N LYS A 24 15.08 0.89 -5.09
CA LYS A 24 14.44 -0.44 -5.08
C LYS A 24 12.93 -0.31 -5.29
N PRO A 25 12.32 -1.21 -6.08
CA PRO A 25 10.88 -1.22 -6.26
C PRO A 25 10.14 -1.27 -4.93
N ILE A 26 9.10 -0.45 -4.82
CA ILE A 26 8.22 -0.44 -3.64
C ILE A 26 6.78 -0.63 -4.06
N ILE A 27 6.09 -1.49 -3.31
CA ILE A 27 4.69 -1.84 -3.50
C ILE A 27 3.99 -1.69 -2.16
N ALA A 28 2.97 -0.85 -2.09
CA ALA A 28 2.09 -0.69 -0.93
C ALA A 28 0.77 -1.38 -1.24
N VAL A 29 0.40 -2.38 -0.47
CA VAL A 29 -0.80 -3.20 -0.71
C VAL A 29 -1.91 -2.86 0.27
N ASN A 30 -3.18 -2.99 -0.12
CA ASN A 30 -4.36 -2.69 0.69
C ASN A 30 -5.40 -3.81 0.54
N ASP A 31 -6.10 -4.18 1.61
CA ASP A 31 -7.14 -5.22 1.56
C ASP A 31 -8.44 -4.75 0.90
N ARG A 32 -8.61 -3.42 0.76
CA ARG A 32 -9.82 -2.76 0.27
C ARG A 32 -9.46 -1.57 -0.60
N GLU A 33 -10.37 -1.23 -1.49
CA GLU A 33 -10.30 0.00 -2.25
C GLU A 33 -10.33 1.20 -1.28
N VAL A 34 -9.48 2.20 -1.56
CA VAL A 34 -9.38 3.40 -0.74
C VAL A 34 -10.30 4.48 -1.30
N ASP A 35 -11.27 4.93 -0.50
CA ASP A 35 -12.04 6.12 -0.81
C ASP A 35 -11.18 7.38 -0.62
N ILE A 36 -10.58 7.84 -1.72
CA ILE A 36 -9.69 9.01 -1.73
C ILE A 36 -10.43 10.28 -1.27
N GLU A 37 -11.70 10.45 -1.61
CA GLU A 37 -12.47 11.62 -1.23
C GLU A 37 -12.70 11.67 0.29
N ALA A 38 -13.09 10.54 0.88
CA ALA A 38 -13.24 10.41 2.32
C ALA A 38 -11.91 10.66 3.05
N VAL A 39 -10.80 10.13 2.53
CA VAL A 39 -9.46 10.37 3.08
C VAL A 39 -9.09 11.85 3.03
N VAL A 40 -9.28 12.52 1.89
CA VAL A 40 -9.01 13.95 1.73
C VAL A 40 -9.85 14.79 2.70
N LYS A 41 -11.12 14.46 2.87
CA LYS A 41 -12.03 15.13 3.81
C LYS A 41 -11.55 14.95 5.25
N ALA A 42 -11.16 13.74 5.64
CA ALA A 42 -10.62 13.45 6.97
C ALA A 42 -9.31 14.21 7.22
N LEU A 43 -8.39 14.24 6.25
CA LEU A 43 -7.12 14.96 6.35
C LEU A 43 -7.33 16.47 6.53
N LYS A 44 -8.23 17.09 5.76
CA LYS A 44 -8.57 18.52 5.90
C LYS A 44 -9.13 18.84 7.29
N LYS A 45 -9.96 17.95 7.85
CA LYS A 45 -10.55 18.10 9.19
C LYS A 45 -9.51 17.96 10.30
N ILE A 46 -8.67 16.94 10.24
CA ILE A 46 -7.74 16.59 11.33
C ILE A 46 -6.46 17.43 11.27
N PHE A 47 -5.98 17.75 10.07
CA PHE A 47 -4.72 18.47 9.83
C PHE A 47 -4.92 19.75 9.00
N PRO A 48 -5.74 20.72 9.43
CA PRO A 48 -6.10 21.89 8.61
C PRO A 48 -4.91 22.73 8.15
N LYS A 49 -3.77 22.67 8.86
CA LYS A 49 -2.53 23.40 8.51
C LYS A 49 -1.56 22.62 7.63
N SER A 50 -1.65 21.28 7.57
CA SER A 50 -0.65 20.41 6.91
C SER A 50 -1.25 19.33 5.99
N TYR A 51 -2.58 19.34 5.77
CA TYR A 51 -3.25 18.37 4.90
C TYR A 51 -2.71 18.38 3.48
N ARG A 52 -2.27 19.53 2.94
CA ARG A 52 -1.79 19.65 1.55
C ARG A 52 -0.60 18.73 1.28
N THR A 53 0.39 18.73 2.17
CA THR A 53 1.56 17.85 2.05
C THR A 53 1.16 16.38 2.15
N LYS A 54 0.22 16.04 3.03
CA LYS A 54 -0.29 14.67 3.16
C LYS A 54 -1.03 14.21 1.90
N ILE A 55 -1.85 15.07 1.30
CA ILE A 55 -2.52 14.78 0.02
C ILE A 55 -1.48 14.59 -1.09
N GLN A 56 -0.42 15.39 -1.12
CA GLN A 56 0.64 15.23 -2.11
C GLN A 56 1.28 13.84 -2.01
N TYR A 57 1.43 13.26 -0.82
CA TYR A 57 1.97 11.91 -0.68
C TYR A 57 1.04 10.83 -1.26
N ILE A 58 -0.28 11.02 -1.15
CA ILE A 58 -1.26 10.15 -1.81
C ILE A 58 -1.14 10.27 -3.33
N VAL A 59 -1.06 11.50 -3.86
CA VAL A 59 -0.88 11.72 -5.30
C VAL A 59 0.43 11.10 -5.80
N ASN A 60 1.51 11.24 -5.04
CA ASN A 60 2.82 10.67 -5.37
C ASN A 60 2.86 9.14 -5.32
N ALA A 61 1.91 8.50 -4.63
CA ALA A 61 1.76 7.06 -4.66
C ALA A 61 1.27 6.55 -6.03
N GLY A 62 0.70 7.45 -6.85
CA GLY A 62 0.25 7.15 -8.20
C GLY A 62 -1.11 6.45 -8.23
N ASN A 63 -1.36 5.76 -9.34
CA ASN A 63 -2.60 5.02 -9.55
C ASN A 63 -2.77 3.94 -8.47
N LEU A 64 -4.02 3.69 -8.08
CA LEU A 64 -4.39 2.51 -7.31
C LEU A 64 -4.78 1.42 -8.30
N TYR A 65 -4.01 0.35 -8.33
CA TYR A 65 -4.27 -0.83 -9.13
C TYR A 65 -4.94 -1.90 -8.28
N SER A 66 -5.50 -2.92 -8.92
CA SER A 66 -6.01 -4.10 -8.25
C SER A 66 -5.71 -5.36 -9.04
N THR A 67 -5.56 -6.47 -8.33
CA THR A 67 -5.34 -7.80 -8.90
C THR A 67 -5.95 -8.86 -7.99
N ASP A 68 -6.31 -10.01 -8.55
CA ASP A 68 -6.89 -11.12 -7.80
C ASP A 68 -5.81 -12.10 -7.41
N ILE A 69 -5.68 -12.39 -6.11
CA ILE A 69 -4.70 -13.35 -5.58
C ILE A 69 -5.40 -14.67 -5.31
N LEU A 70 -4.87 -15.74 -5.89
CA LEU A 70 -5.36 -17.09 -5.63
C LEU A 70 -4.60 -17.70 -4.46
N THR A 71 -5.33 -18.10 -3.43
CA THR A 71 -4.78 -18.77 -2.25
C THR A 71 -5.51 -20.09 -2.01
N ALA A 72 -5.04 -20.87 -1.03
CA ALA A 72 -5.76 -22.06 -0.57
C ALA A 72 -7.20 -21.76 -0.09
N GLY A 73 -7.46 -20.53 0.36
CA GLY A 73 -8.80 -20.07 0.79
C GLY A 73 -9.69 -19.57 -0.35
N GLY A 74 -9.21 -19.59 -1.59
CA GLY A 74 -9.92 -19.07 -2.77
C GLY A 74 -9.26 -17.82 -3.37
N SER A 75 -9.96 -17.20 -4.32
CA SER A 75 -9.53 -15.95 -4.96
C SER A 75 -9.96 -14.74 -4.12
N SER A 76 -9.07 -13.76 -3.96
CA SER A 76 -9.36 -12.52 -3.25
C SER A 76 -8.66 -11.33 -3.89
N ASN A 77 -9.39 -10.24 -4.06
CA ASN A 77 -8.84 -9.02 -4.62
C ASN A 77 -7.94 -8.28 -3.61
N ILE A 78 -6.81 -7.77 -4.11
CA ILE A 78 -5.90 -6.87 -3.41
C ILE A 78 -5.67 -5.61 -4.23
N TYR A 79 -5.62 -4.48 -3.55
CA TYR A 79 -5.34 -3.17 -4.15
C TYR A 79 -3.90 -2.79 -3.88
N PHE A 80 -3.25 -2.05 -4.77
CA PHE A 80 -1.88 -1.62 -4.53
C PHE A 80 -1.49 -0.34 -5.25
N HIS A 81 -0.51 0.34 -4.67
CA HIS A 81 0.30 1.37 -5.31
C HIS A 81 1.71 0.84 -5.53
N SER A 82 2.38 1.30 -6.59
CA SER A 82 3.75 0.87 -6.89
C SER A 82 4.63 1.99 -7.42
N LYS A 83 5.94 1.81 -7.24
CA LYS A 83 6.97 2.65 -7.84
C LYS A 83 8.19 1.82 -8.22
N GLY A 84 8.70 2.04 -9.43
CA GLY A 84 9.93 1.42 -9.92
C GLY A 84 9.79 -0.02 -10.43
N ILE A 85 8.59 -0.48 -10.75
CA ILE A 85 8.33 -1.83 -11.31
C ILE A 85 7.08 -1.79 -12.18
N ASP A 86 7.10 -2.54 -13.29
CA ASP A 86 5.98 -2.62 -14.22
C ASP A 86 4.85 -3.47 -13.69
N ILE A 87 3.62 -3.13 -14.08
CA ILE A 87 2.43 -3.74 -13.48
C ILE A 87 2.31 -5.24 -13.75
N ASP A 88 2.71 -5.67 -14.95
CA ASP A 88 2.68 -7.09 -15.33
C ASP A 88 3.65 -7.92 -14.47
N GLU A 89 4.78 -7.32 -14.06
CA GLU A 89 5.73 -7.96 -13.14
C GLU A 89 5.20 -8.01 -11.71
N ILE A 90 4.45 -6.99 -11.28
CA ILE A 90 3.84 -6.95 -9.94
C ILE A 90 2.81 -8.06 -9.77
N ASP A 91 1.97 -8.29 -10.78
CA ASP A 91 0.95 -9.33 -10.72
C ASP A 91 1.59 -10.71 -10.49
N LEU A 92 2.60 -11.05 -11.29
CA LEU A 92 3.35 -12.29 -11.11
C LEU A 92 4.03 -12.36 -9.74
N LEU A 93 4.66 -11.27 -9.31
CA LEU A 93 5.34 -11.20 -8.02
C LEU A 93 4.36 -11.42 -6.87
N LEU A 94 3.20 -10.76 -6.88
CA LEU A 94 2.17 -10.89 -5.85
C LEU A 94 1.63 -12.32 -5.77
N GLN A 95 1.42 -13.01 -6.90
CA GLN A 95 1.02 -14.44 -6.87
C GLN A 95 2.09 -15.33 -6.22
N GLN A 96 3.37 -15.03 -6.43
CA GLN A 96 4.48 -15.84 -5.91
C GLN A 96 4.73 -15.64 -4.42
N VAL A 97 4.54 -14.41 -3.91
CA VAL A 97 4.88 -14.07 -2.52
C VAL A 97 3.69 -14.10 -1.57
N SER A 98 2.47 -14.28 -2.07
CA SER A 98 1.23 -14.38 -1.28
C SER A 98 0.80 -15.84 -1.22
N ILE A 99 1.14 -16.56 -0.14
CA ILE A 99 0.99 -18.02 -0.05
C ILE A 99 -0.28 -18.41 0.69
N ASP A 100 -0.35 -18.04 1.98
CA ASP A 100 -1.46 -18.42 2.86
C ASP A 100 -2.57 -17.37 2.90
N SER A 101 -2.29 -16.16 2.38
CA SER A 101 -3.23 -15.04 2.37
C SER A 101 -3.03 -14.17 1.13
N LYS A 102 -3.99 -13.29 0.83
CA LYS A 102 -3.86 -12.33 -0.27
C LYS A 102 -2.71 -11.33 -0.09
N PHE A 103 -2.24 -11.14 1.14
CA PHE A 103 -1.11 -10.28 1.43
C PHE A 103 0.22 -11.03 1.22
N PRO A 104 1.26 -10.33 0.72
CA PRO A 104 2.61 -10.87 0.68
C PRO A 104 3.05 -11.40 2.05
N GLU A 105 3.68 -12.57 2.10
CA GLU A 105 4.08 -13.22 3.35
C GLU A 105 4.99 -12.33 4.21
N CYS A 106 5.86 -11.53 3.58
CA CYS A 106 6.70 -10.56 4.29
C CYS A 106 5.88 -9.47 5.01
N VAL A 107 4.77 -9.02 4.43
CA VAL A 107 3.86 -8.04 5.03
C VAL A 107 3.08 -8.70 6.16
N ARG A 108 2.60 -9.93 5.95
CA ARG A 108 1.87 -10.70 6.97
C ARG A 108 2.74 -10.95 8.20
N LEU A 109 3.99 -11.36 8.01
CA LEU A 109 4.96 -11.54 9.09
C LEU A 109 5.25 -10.22 9.83
N ALA A 110 5.46 -9.13 9.10
CA ALA A 110 5.68 -7.81 9.70
C ALA A 110 4.48 -7.36 10.54
N HIS A 111 3.24 -7.64 10.08
CA HIS A 111 2.03 -7.36 10.84
C HIS A 111 1.98 -8.17 12.14
N LEU A 112 2.19 -9.49 12.08
CA LEU A 112 2.21 -10.35 13.26
C LEU A 112 3.23 -9.87 14.30
N ILE A 113 4.45 -9.56 13.87
CA ILE A 113 5.49 -9.02 14.77
C ILE A 113 5.05 -7.67 15.34
N GLY A 114 4.54 -6.77 14.50
CA GLY A 114 4.10 -5.43 14.92
C GLY A 114 2.94 -5.45 15.91
N THR A 115 2.10 -6.49 15.91
CA THR A 115 1.00 -6.65 16.88
C THR A 115 1.44 -7.21 18.24
N LEU A 116 2.66 -7.74 18.35
CA LEU A 116 3.19 -8.26 19.62
C LEU A 116 3.72 -7.17 20.55
N PHE A 117 3.91 -5.95 20.05
CA PHE A 117 4.39 -4.78 20.77
C PHE A 117 3.33 -3.69 20.83
#